data_AF-A0A918X1Q8-F1
#
_entry.id   AF-A0A918X1Q8-F1
#
_cell.length_a   1.000
_cell.length_b   1.000
_cell.length_c   1.000
_cell.angle_alpha   90.00
_cell.angle_beta   90.00
_cell.angle_gamma   90.00
#
_symmetry.space_group_name_H-M   'P 1'
#
loop_
_entity.id
_entity.type
_entity.pdbx_description
1 polymer ?
#
loop_
_entity_poly.entity_id
_entity_poly.type
_entity_poly.pdbx_seq_one_letter_code
_entity_poly.pdbx_strand_id
1 'polypeptide(L)'
;MSALEETRATCSECLGERPRDARTTCGAPLCVESARLQTAARKAREAVRAAVGPARCYRCDKPHGREAWAKYCEQCAEEVEESRRAERRKVAERRREVEARRPCQGPQCSNLVGVSRGPARRYCSDACSRAAEYIRKRARTKPDPVPCRRCGTPVILKFRDGVCSSCQKKQRTAARRVTLQRRVRAAHGDAGCFHCSAPLPEGGVIDHVIPISRGGLSTVANMRVVCVLCNGSKKDQLMDEWKPLLLLPG
;
A
#
# COMPACT_ATOMS: atom_id res chain seq x y z
N MET A 1 -18.69 -56.94 -58.02
CA MET A 1 -18.14 -55.90 -58.91
C MET A 1 -18.56 -54.56 -58.33
N SER A 2 -17.71 -54.02 -57.45
CA SER A 2 -16.99 -52.74 -57.58
C SER A 2 -17.94 -51.54 -57.50
N ALA A 3 -17.97 -50.78 -56.40
CA ALA A 3 -16.99 -49.73 -56.08
C ALA A 3 -16.83 -48.74 -57.25
N LEU A 4 -17.28 -47.50 -57.00
CA LEU A 4 -17.28 -46.34 -57.90
C LEU A 4 -18.42 -46.35 -58.93
N GLU A 5 -19.56 -45.71 -58.60
CA GLU A 5 -20.44 -44.97 -59.53
C GLU A 5 -21.87 -44.84 -58.96
N GLU A 6 -22.15 -43.74 -58.26
CA GLU A 6 -23.43 -42.98 -58.29
C GLU A 6 -23.61 -42.12 -57.03
N THR A 7 -22.73 -41.13 -56.84
CA THR A 7 -23.31 -39.84 -56.50
C THR A 7 -24.06 -39.42 -57.77
N ARG A 8 -25.37 -39.67 -57.84
CA ARG A 8 -26.23 -39.02 -58.84
C ARG A 8 -25.97 -37.53 -58.70
N ALA A 9 -25.15 -37.00 -59.60
CA ALA A 9 -24.82 -35.60 -59.56
C ALA A 9 -26.14 -34.85 -59.76
N THR A 10 -26.46 -33.93 -58.87
CA THR A 10 -27.67 -33.13 -58.97
C THR A 10 -27.39 -31.94 -59.87
N CYS A 11 -28.36 -31.54 -60.69
CA CYS A 11 -28.27 -30.32 -61.47
C CYS A 11 -28.11 -29.11 -60.54
N SER A 12 -27.18 -28.21 -60.81
CA SER A 12 -27.00 -26.98 -60.01
C SER A 12 -28.21 -26.04 -60.06
N GLU A 13 -29.07 -26.18 -61.07
CA GLU A 13 -30.21 -25.29 -61.31
C GLU A 13 -31.51 -25.78 -60.66
N CYS A 14 -31.81 -27.07 -60.77
CA CYS A 14 -33.08 -27.65 -60.29
C CYS A 14 -32.92 -28.73 -59.23
N LEU A 15 -31.66 -29.08 -58.89
CA LEU A 15 -31.31 -30.17 -57.97
C LEU A 15 -31.78 -31.57 -58.41
N GLY A 16 -32.36 -31.72 -59.61
CA GLY A 16 -32.77 -33.01 -60.18
C GLY A 16 -31.61 -33.87 -60.69
N GLU A 17 -31.89 -35.11 -61.06
CA GLU A 17 -30.87 -36.07 -61.51
C GLU A 17 -30.17 -35.62 -62.80
N ARG A 18 -28.83 -35.67 -62.79
CA ARG A 18 -28.00 -35.30 -63.94
C ARG A 18 -27.45 -36.55 -64.64
N PRO A 19 -27.44 -36.58 -65.98
CA PRO A 19 -26.67 -37.55 -66.75
C PRO A 19 -25.19 -37.54 -66.35
N ARG A 20 -24.55 -38.70 -66.31
CA ARG A 20 -23.14 -38.83 -65.85
C ARG A 20 -22.14 -38.08 -66.74
N ASP A 21 -22.47 -37.85 -68.00
CA ASP A 21 -21.65 -37.21 -69.04
C ASP A 21 -21.84 -35.68 -69.15
N ALA A 22 -22.87 -35.11 -68.51
CA ALA A 22 -23.16 -33.68 -68.59
C ALA A 22 -22.34 -32.86 -67.58
N ARG A 23 -21.58 -31.86 -68.04
CA ARG A 23 -20.62 -31.13 -67.19
C ARG A 23 -21.25 -30.18 -66.16
N THR A 24 -22.44 -29.63 -66.37
CA THR A 24 -23.01 -28.58 -65.48
C THR A 24 -24.53 -28.63 -65.26
N THR A 25 -25.36 -29.09 -66.21
CA THR A 25 -26.83 -29.12 -66.07
C THR A 25 -27.43 -30.49 -66.41
N CYS A 26 -28.67 -30.78 -66.00
CA CYS A 26 -29.38 -32.04 -66.32
C CYS A 26 -29.90 -32.14 -67.77
N GLY A 27 -29.61 -31.15 -68.64
CA GLY A 27 -30.09 -31.14 -70.02
C GLY A 27 -31.55 -30.68 -70.19
N ALA A 28 -32.34 -30.57 -69.12
CA ALA A 28 -33.69 -30.02 -69.18
C ALA A 28 -33.66 -28.59 -69.79
N PRO A 29 -34.56 -28.24 -70.73
CA PRO A 29 -34.50 -26.98 -71.48
C PRO A 29 -34.37 -25.74 -70.59
N LEU A 30 -35.13 -25.67 -69.49
CA LEU A 30 -35.08 -24.56 -68.53
C LEU A 30 -33.75 -24.51 -67.76
N CYS A 31 -33.16 -25.65 -67.42
CA CYS A 31 -31.87 -25.70 -66.73
C CYS A 31 -30.71 -25.32 -67.66
N VAL A 32 -30.76 -25.75 -68.92
CA VAL A 32 -29.80 -25.35 -69.95
C VAL A 32 -29.88 -23.85 -70.20
N GLU A 33 -31.09 -23.31 -70.32
CA GLU A 33 -31.30 -21.88 -70.51
C GLU A 33 -30.90 -21.06 -69.28
N SER A 34 -31.23 -21.50 -68.07
CA SER A 34 -30.77 -20.86 -66.82
C SER A 34 -29.24 -20.79 -66.75
N ALA A 35 -28.54 -21.90 -67.03
CA ALA A 35 -27.08 -21.92 -67.04
C ALA A 35 -26.47 -21.03 -68.14
N ARG A 36 -27.11 -20.92 -69.31
CA ARG A 36 -26.74 -19.96 -70.36
C ARG A 36 -26.89 -18.52 -69.85
N LEU A 37 -28.04 -18.19 -69.26
CA LEU A 37 -28.30 -16.86 -68.68
C LEU A 37 -27.32 -16.52 -67.55
N GLN A 38 -27.02 -17.46 -66.65
CA GLN A 38 -26.01 -17.26 -65.61
C GLN A 38 -24.61 -17.04 -66.19
N THR A 39 -24.24 -17.79 -67.23
CA THR A 39 -22.96 -17.62 -67.92
C THR A 39 -22.90 -16.27 -68.64
N ALA A 40 -23.97 -15.87 -69.32
CA ALA A 40 -24.10 -14.56 -69.95
C ALA A 40 -24.03 -13.43 -68.90
N ALA A 41 -24.73 -13.57 -67.78
CA ALA A 41 -24.68 -12.63 -66.67
C ALA A 41 -23.27 -12.53 -66.05
N ARG A 42 -22.56 -13.66 -65.90
CA ARG A 42 -21.16 -13.67 -65.45
C ARG A 42 -20.25 -12.93 -66.43
N LYS A 43 -20.35 -13.24 -67.73
CA LYS A 43 -19.60 -12.53 -68.79
C LYS A 43 -19.93 -11.04 -68.83
N ALA A 44 -21.19 -10.66 -68.67
CA ALA A 44 -21.61 -9.26 -68.61
C ALA A 44 -21.02 -8.55 -67.39
N ARG A 45 -21.02 -9.18 -66.20
CA ARG A 45 -20.36 -8.65 -65.00
C ARG A 45 -18.84 -8.50 -65.18
N GLU A 46 -18.20 -9.47 -65.82
CA GLU A 46 -16.76 -9.41 -66.15
C GLU A 46 -16.45 -8.28 -67.15
N ALA A 47 -17.29 -8.10 -68.18
CA ALA A 47 -17.16 -7.01 -69.15
C ALA A 47 -17.35 -5.63 -68.50
N VAL A 48 -18.36 -5.47 -67.64
CA VAL A 48 -18.58 -4.24 -66.86
C VAL A 48 -17.38 -3.96 -65.95
N ARG A 49 -16.86 -4.99 -65.25
CA ARG A 49 -15.66 -4.85 -64.40
C ARG A 49 -14.43 -4.44 -65.22
N ALA A 50 -14.24 -5.02 -66.40
CA ALA A 50 -13.15 -4.65 -67.30
C ALA A 50 -13.26 -3.19 -67.80
N ALA A 51 -14.49 -2.72 -68.06
CA ALA A 51 -14.75 -1.37 -68.55
C ALA A 51 -14.58 -0.28 -67.48
N VAL A 52 -14.96 -0.55 -66.22
CA VAL A 52 -14.83 0.42 -65.10
C VAL A 52 -13.37 0.63 -64.69
N GLY A 53 -12.48 -0.29 -65.05
CA GLY A 53 -11.06 -0.23 -64.69
C GLY A 53 -10.80 -0.55 -63.21
N PRO A 54 -9.53 -0.52 -62.76
CA PRO A 54 -9.17 -0.78 -61.38
C PRO A 54 -9.73 0.28 -60.43
N ALA A 55 -10.13 -0.14 -59.23
CA ALA A 55 -10.58 0.77 -58.17
C ALA A 55 -9.49 1.83 -57.87
N ARG A 56 -9.92 3.07 -57.62
CA ARG A 56 -9.02 4.20 -57.34
C ARG A 56 -9.02 4.55 -55.85
N CYS A 57 -7.84 4.87 -55.33
CA CYS A 57 -7.66 5.29 -53.95
C CYS A 57 -8.33 6.64 -53.71
N TYR A 58 -9.20 6.77 -52.70
CA TYR A 58 -9.86 8.04 -52.35
C TYR A 58 -8.90 9.15 -51.89
N ARG A 59 -7.66 8.82 -51.51
CA ARG A 59 -6.70 9.77 -50.95
C ARG A 59 -5.67 10.27 -51.96
N CYS A 60 -5.14 9.38 -52.80
CA CYS A 60 -4.09 9.72 -53.77
C CYS A 60 -4.55 9.57 -55.23
N ASP A 61 -5.81 9.16 -55.44
CA ASP A 61 -6.45 8.93 -56.74
C ASP A 61 -5.74 7.89 -57.64
N LYS A 62 -4.76 7.15 -57.13
CA LYS A 62 -4.08 6.11 -57.91
C LYS A 62 -4.93 4.83 -58.00
N PRO A 63 -4.96 4.15 -59.16
CA PRO A 63 -5.57 2.84 -59.28
C PRO A 63 -4.84 1.80 -58.41
N HIS A 64 -5.58 0.85 -57.84
CA HIS A 64 -5.02 -0.21 -57.01
C HIS A 64 -5.72 -1.55 -57.22
N GLY A 65 -4.98 -2.65 -57.02
CA GLY A 65 -5.47 -4.03 -57.17
C GLY A 65 -6.25 -4.59 -55.98
N ARG A 66 -6.59 -3.77 -54.98
CA ARG A 66 -7.43 -4.23 -53.84
C ARG A 66 -8.87 -4.48 -54.28
N GLU A 67 -9.64 -5.13 -53.41
CA GLU A 67 -11.06 -5.38 -53.61
C GLU A 67 -11.82 -4.10 -53.97
N ALA A 68 -12.87 -4.21 -54.78
CA ALA A 68 -13.55 -3.05 -55.36
C ALA A 68 -14.19 -2.10 -54.32
N TRP A 69 -14.49 -2.58 -53.11
CA TRP A 69 -15.01 -1.75 -52.02
C TRP A 69 -13.90 -1.07 -51.20
N ALA A 70 -12.64 -1.43 -51.41
CA ALA A 70 -11.51 -0.87 -50.68
C ALA A 70 -11.34 0.61 -51.03
N LYS A 71 -11.54 1.48 -50.05
CA LYS A 71 -11.52 2.95 -50.25
C LYS A 71 -10.12 3.52 -50.53
N TYR A 72 -9.06 2.81 -50.18
CA TYR A 72 -7.68 3.31 -50.28
C TYR A 72 -6.80 2.30 -51.02
N CYS A 73 -5.64 2.72 -51.53
CA CYS A 73 -4.57 1.77 -51.86
C CYS A 73 -3.93 1.22 -50.57
N GLU A 74 -3.05 0.23 -50.70
CA GLU A 74 -2.38 -0.39 -49.56
C GLU A 74 -1.60 0.62 -48.70
N GLN A 75 -0.74 1.43 -49.32
CA GLN A 75 0.02 2.48 -48.64
C GLN A 75 -0.87 3.49 -47.91
N CYS A 76 -1.86 4.06 -48.59
CA CYS A 76 -2.76 5.03 -47.97
C CYS A 76 -3.62 4.40 -46.85
N ALA A 77 -3.95 3.11 -46.95
CA ALA A 77 -4.66 2.41 -45.89
C ALA A 77 -3.79 2.20 -44.64
N GLU A 78 -2.52 1.84 -44.84
CA GLU A 78 -1.55 1.68 -43.75
C GLU A 78 -1.35 3.01 -43.01
N GLU A 79 -1.16 4.12 -43.73
CA GLU A 79 -1.04 5.45 -43.11
C GLU A 79 -2.28 5.84 -42.29
N VAL A 80 -3.48 5.54 -42.80
CA VAL A 80 -4.73 5.80 -42.08
C VAL A 80 -4.82 4.93 -40.82
N GLU A 81 -4.45 3.66 -40.91
CA GLU A 81 -4.42 2.77 -39.75
C GLU A 81 -3.35 3.16 -38.74
N GLU A 82 -2.18 3.63 -39.19
CA GLU A 82 -1.14 4.16 -38.31
C GLU A 82 -1.64 5.40 -37.57
N SER A 83 -2.27 6.35 -38.26
CA SER A 83 -2.90 7.51 -37.63
C SER A 83 -3.94 7.12 -36.58
N ARG A 84 -4.79 6.13 -36.90
CA ARG A 84 -5.75 5.56 -35.93
C ARG A 84 -5.05 4.89 -34.75
N ARG A 85 -3.96 4.14 -34.98
CA ARG A 85 -3.14 3.53 -33.90
C ARG A 85 -2.52 4.62 -33.02
N ALA A 86 -2.01 5.70 -33.60
CA ALA A 86 -1.45 6.82 -32.87
C ALA A 86 -2.51 7.50 -31.98
N GLU A 87 -3.71 7.73 -32.51
CA GLU A 87 -4.80 8.30 -31.70
C GLU A 87 -5.24 7.35 -30.57
N ARG A 88 -5.35 6.05 -30.86
CA ARG A 88 -5.61 5.03 -29.82
C ARG A 88 -4.55 5.04 -28.71
N ARG A 89 -3.26 5.22 -29.06
CA ARG A 89 -2.17 5.36 -28.08
C ARG A 89 -2.34 6.61 -27.23
N LYS A 90 -2.62 7.77 -27.83
CA LYS A 90 -2.88 9.03 -27.09
C LYS A 90 -4.07 8.92 -26.15
N VAL A 91 -5.16 8.31 -26.60
CA VAL A 91 -6.35 8.05 -25.76
C VAL A 91 -5.99 7.12 -24.60
N ALA A 92 -5.24 6.04 -24.84
CA ALA A 92 -4.82 5.12 -23.81
C ALA A 92 -3.88 5.77 -22.79
N GLU A 93 -2.97 6.64 -23.23
CA GLU A 93 -2.08 7.42 -22.37
C GLU A 93 -2.86 8.37 -21.47
N ARG A 94 -3.77 9.19 -22.04
CA ARG A 94 -4.66 10.08 -21.25
C ARG A 94 -5.46 9.31 -20.22
N ARG A 95 -5.99 8.13 -20.58
CA ARG A 95 -6.72 7.26 -19.64
C ARG A 95 -5.82 6.79 -18.49
N ARG A 96 -4.59 6.34 -18.80
CA ARG A 96 -3.60 5.93 -17.79
C ARG A 96 -3.24 7.08 -16.86
N GLU A 97 -3.08 8.30 -17.36
CA GLU A 97 -2.79 9.48 -16.53
C GLU A 97 -3.92 9.79 -15.55
N VAL A 98 -5.18 9.71 -16.00
CA VAL A 98 -6.36 9.92 -15.16
C VAL A 98 -6.46 8.82 -14.10
N GLU A 99 -6.32 7.56 -14.49
CA GLU A 99 -6.36 6.40 -13.58
C GLU A 99 -5.21 6.41 -12.56
N ALA A 100 -4.05 6.92 -12.95
CA ALA A 100 -2.89 7.03 -12.07
C ALA A 100 -2.97 8.19 -11.06
N ARG A 101 -3.97 9.08 -11.17
CA ARG A 101 -4.24 10.10 -10.15
C ARG A 101 -4.61 9.42 -8.84
N ARG A 102 -4.09 9.94 -7.74
CA ARG A 102 -4.32 9.38 -6.39
C ARG A 102 -4.99 10.42 -5.51
N PRO A 103 -5.71 10.01 -4.45
CA PRO A 103 -6.17 10.95 -3.44
C PRO A 103 -5.00 11.63 -2.73
N CYS A 104 -5.18 12.91 -2.42
CA CYS A 104 -4.30 13.70 -1.57
C CYS A 104 -4.18 13.04 -0.19
N GLN A 105 -2.97 13.01 0.35
CA GLN A 105 -2.68 12.47 1.69
C GLN A 105 -2.81 13.54 2.79
N GLY A 106 -3.37 14.70 2.47
CA GLY A 106 -3.69 15.74 3.44
C GLY A 106 -4.82 15.28 4.36
N PRO A 107 -4.81 15.64 5.66
CA PRO A 107 -5.89 15.29 6.57
C PRO A 107 -7.20 15.89 6.06
N GLN A 108 -8.25 15.06 5.96
CA GLN A 108 -9.58 15.44 5.49
C GLN A 108 -9.64 15.96 4.04
N CYS A 109 -8.58 15.78 3.24
CA CYS A 109 -8.55 16.22 1.84
C CYS A 109 -8.88 15.05 0.90
N SER A 110 -9.79 15.27 -0.05
CA SER A 110 -10.19 14.30 -1.08
C SER A 110 -9.71 14.66 -2.50
N ASN A 111 -8.97 15.76 -2.64
CA ASN A 111 -8.49 16.22 -3.94
C ASN A 111 -7.57 15.18 -4.59
N LEU A 112 -7.60 15.10 -5.92
CA LEU A 112 -6.70 14.22 -6.66
C LEU A 112 -5.36 14.90 -6.93
N VAL A 113 -4.27 14.14 -6.80
CA VAL A 113 -2.91 14.55 -7.12
C VAL A 113 -2.41 13.85 -8.38
N GLY A 114 -1.67 14.58 -9.21
CA GLY A 114 -1.17 14.11 -10.50
C GLY A 114 0.01 13.14 -10.39
N VAL A 115 0.42 12.61 -11.55
CA VAL A 115 1.52 11.62 -11.68
C VAL A 115 2.93 12.22 -11.67
N SER A 116 3.07 13.54 -11.52
CA SER A 116 4.35 14.25 -11.52
C SER A 116 5.35 13.65 -10.52
N ARG A 117 6.63 13.63 -10.88
CA ARG A 117 7.71 13.19 -9.96
C ARG A 117 7.94 14.29 -8.90
N GLY A 118 7.59 14.02 -7.64
CA GLY A 118 7.88 14.93 -6.52
C GLY A 118 6.82 14.96 -5.41
N PRO A 119 6.93 15.89 -4.43
CA PRO A 119 5.97 16.07 -3.32
C PRO A 119 4.54 16.35 -3.77
N ALA A 120 4.38 16.95 -4.96
CA ALA A 120 3.10 17.18 -5.63
C ALA A 120 2.31 15.88 -5.93
N ARG A 121 2.96 14.71 -5.83
CA ARG A 121 2.33 13.38 -5.95
C ARG A 121 1.62 12.91 -4.67
N ARG A 122 1.88 13.56 -3.53
CA ARG A 122 1.29 13.18 -2.24
C ARG A 122 0.27 14.20 -1.75
N TYR A 123 0.48 15.47 -2.02
CA TYR A 123 -0.38 16.54 -1.52
C TYR A 123 -0.74 17.51 -2.65
N CYS A 124 -2.00 17.96 -2.67
CA CYS A 124 -2.48 18.92 -3.67
C CYS A 124 -2.03 20.36 -3.38
N SER A 125 -1.47 20.62 -2.20
CA SER A 125 -0.99 21.94 -1.78
C SER A 125 -0.01 21.85 -0.62
N ASP A 126 0.77 22.92 -0.40
CA ASP A 126 1.66 23.05 0.76
C ASP A 126 0.90 23.00 2.09
N ALA A 127 -0.34 23.49 2.12
CA ALA A 127 -1.19 23.41 3.29
C ALA A 127 -1.47 21.95 3.69
N CYS A 128 -1.82 21.10 2.72
CA CYS A 128 -2.03 19.66 2.95
C CYS A 128 -0.74 18.97 3.41
N SER A 129 0.40 19.32 2.81
CA SER A 129 1.72 18.80 3.20
C SER A 129 2.06 19.13 4.65
N ARG A 130 1.94 20.42 5.03
CA ARG A 130 2.21 20.89 6.40
C ARG A 130 1.25 20.29 7.42
N ALA A 131 -0.03 20.17 7.09
CA ALA A 131 -1.03 19.57 7.98
C ALA A 131 -0.74 18.08 8.25
N ALA A 132 -0.38 17.31 7.21
CA ALA A 132 0.04 15.92 7.37
C ALA A 132 1.32 15.79 8.21
N GLU A 133 2.30 16.68 8.01
CA GLU A 133 3.52 16.71 8.81
C GLU A 133 3.25 17.01 10.28
N TYR A 134 2.39 17.99 10.58
CA TYR A 134 1.98 18.34 11.94
C TYR A 134 1.39 17.13 12.68
N ILE A 135 0.47 16.40 12.04
CA ILE A 135 -0.14 15.19 12.63
C ILE A 135 0.93 14.13 12.89
N ARG A 136 1.82 13.85 11.94
CA ARG A 136 2.92 12.87 12.14
C ARG A 136 3.84 13.25 13.30
N LYS A 137 4.24 14.51 13.41
CA LYS A 137 5.07 15.02 14.52
C LYS A 137 4.35 14.90 15.86
N ARG A 138 3.04 15.16 15.90
CA ARG A 138 2.22 15.03 17.11
C ARG A 138 2.00 13.58 17.53
N ALA A 139 1.85 12.65 16.58
CA ALA A 139 1.74 11.23 16.85
C ALA A 139 3.02 10.67 17.46
N ARG A 140 4.19 11.06 16.95
CA ARG A 140 5.50 10.66 17.51
C ARG A 140 5.76 11.17 18.93
N THR A 141 5.12 12.27 19.34
CA THR A 141 5.40 12.94 20.62
C THR A 141 4.40 12.57 21.73
N LYS A 142 3.32 11.84 21.43
CA LYS A 142 2.36 11.35 22.42
C LYS A 142 2.60 9.85 22.65
N PRO A 143 3.40 9.45 23.66
CA PRO A 143 3.55 8.04 24.00
C PRO A 143 2.20 7.48 24.48
N ASP A 144 1.99 6.19 24.26
CA ASP A 144 0.80 5.49 24.73
C ASP A 144 0.68 5.61 26.26
N PRO A 145 -0.53 5.85 26.80
CA PRO A 145 -0.74 5.84 28.25
C PRO A 145 -0.37 4.47 28.82
N VAL A 146 0.53 4.45 29.79
CA VAL A 146 0.87 3.23 30.55
C VAL A 146 0.14 3.23 31.89
N PRO A 147 -0.33 2.08 32.40
CA PRO A 147 -0.99 2.03 33.70
C PRO A 147 0.01 2.36 34.81
N CYS A 148 -0.39 3.22 35.74
CA CYS A 148 0.41 3.48 36.94
C CYS A 148 0.57 2.19 37.77
N ARG A 149 1.80 1.78 38.08
CA ARG A 149 2.13 0.58 38.88
C ARG A 149 1.54 0.57 40.29
N ARG A 150 0.98 1.69 40.77
CA ARG A 150 0.40 1.81 42.11
C ARG A 150 -1.12 1.88 42.14
N CYS A 151 -1.73 2.62 41.22
CA CYS A 151 -3.17 2.87 41.24
C CYS A 151 -3.87 2.46 39.94
N GLY A 152 -3.15 1.92 38.96
CA GLY A 152 -3.68 1.51 37.66
C GLY A 152 -4.06 2.67 36.72
N THR A 153 -4.15 3.90 37.22
CA THR A 153 -4.56 5.06 36.42
C THR A 153 -3.65 5.23 35.19
N PRO A 154 -4.22 5.32 33.97
CA PRO A 154 -3.45 5.54 32.75
C PRO A 154 -2.71 6.88 32.81
N VAL A 155 -1.41 6.86 32.51
CA VAL A 155 -0.57 8.07 32.51
C VAL A 155 0.36 8.13 31.32
N ILE A 156 0.52 9.33 30.76
CA ILE A 156 1.49 9.63 29.70
C ILE A 156 2.80 10.01 30.38
N LEU A 157 3.68 9.03 30.59
CA LEU A 157 4.98 9.26 31.22
C LEU A 157 6.04 9.53 30.14
N LYS A 158 6.74 10.68 30.23
CA LYS A 158 7.89 10.99 29.35
C LYS A 158 9.13 10.14 29.69
N PHE A 159 9.23 9.68 30.94
CA PHE A 159 10.32 8.85 31.47
C PHE A 159 9.71 7.71 32.31
N ARG A 160 10.24 6.50 32.18
CA ARG A 160 9.60 5.21 32.57
C ARG A 160 9.52 4.94 34.09
N ASP A 161 9.25 5.95 34.93
CA ASP A 161 9.19 5.78 36.39
C ASP A 161 7.97 4.94 36.85
N GLY A 162 7.00 4.71 35.95
CA GLY A 162 5.87 3.82 36.16
C GLY A 162 4.91 4.23 37.30
N VAL A 163 5.06 5.42 37.89
CA VAL A 163 4.22 5.92 39.00
C VAL A 163 3.74 7.34 38.70
N CYS A 164 2.43 7.57 38.78
CA CYS A 164 1.83 8.88 38.51
C CYS A 164 2.22 9.93 39.55
N SER A 165 2.21 11.21 39.17
CA SER A 165 2.58 12.34 40.04
C SER A 165 1.78 12.39 41.35
N SER A 166 0.48 12.07 41.30
CA SER A 166 -0.38 11.95 42.49
C SER A 166 0.12 10.86 43.45
N CYS A 167 0.45 9.68 42.92
CA CYS A 167 1.00 8.58 43.71
C CYS A 167 2.40 8.90 44.25
N GLN A 168 3.24 9.63 43.52
CA GLN A 168 4.55 10.11 44.00
C GLN A 168 4.38 11.10 45.17
N LYS A 169 3.49 12.10 45.03
CA LYS A 169 3.18 13.06 46.11
C LYS A 169 2.69 12.36 47.37
N LYS A 170 1.82 11.35 47.23
CA LYS A 170 1.33 10.54 48.36
C LYS A 170 2.44 9.79 49.10
N GLN A 171 3.57 9.47 48.46
CA GLN A 171 4.73 8.85 49.12
C GLN A 171 5.50 9.83 50.01
N ARG A 172 5.46 11.14 49.69
CA ARG A 172 6.23 12.18 50.39
C ARG A 172 5.50 12.82 51.57
N THR A 173 4.32 12.32 51.95
CA THR A 173 3.54 12.88 53.06
C THR A 173 4.22 12.59 54.42
N ALA A 174 4.34 13.60 55.27
CA ALA A 174 5.05 13.52 56.55
C ALA A 174 4.52 12.40 57.47
N ALA A 175 3.20 12.28 57.61
CA ALA A 175 2.57 11.24 58.44
C ALA A 175 2.91 9.81 57.98
N ARG A 176 2.93 9.57 56.66
CA ARG A 176 3.32 8.27 56.09
C ARG A 176 4.81 8.02 56.25
N ARG A 177 5.64 9.06 56.09
CA ARG A 177 7.09 8.96 56.30
C ARG A 177 7.40 8.48 57.72
N VAL A 178 6.84 9.11 58.75
CA VAL A 178 7.10 8.73 60.16
C VAL A 178 6.67 7.28 60.43
N THR A 179 5.46 6.91 60.04
CA THR A 179 4.94 5.55 60.26
C THR A 179 5.80 4.49 59.56
N LEU A 180 6.22 4.77 58.33
CA LEU A 180 6.99 3.85 57.52
C LEU A 180 8.45 3.76 57.99
N GLN A 181 9.03 4.86 58.46
CA GLN A 181 10.37 4.87 59.04
C GLN A 181 10.44 3.99 60.29
N ARG A 182 9.43 4.04 61.17
CA ARG A 182 9.33 3.13 62.32
C ARG A 182 9.29 1.66 61.89
N ARG A 183 8.49 1.33 60.87
CA ARG A 183 8.39 -0.04 60.33
C ARG A 183 9.71 -0.52 59.70
N VAL A 184 10.43 0.37 59.01
CA VAL A 184 11.74 0.06 58.42
C VAL A 184 12.76 -0.25 59.51
N ARG A 185 12.85 0.58 60.56
CA ARG A 185 13.74 0.34 61.70
C ARG A 185 13.40 -0.95 62.44
N ALA A 186 12.11 -1.21 62.66
CA ALA A 186 11.66 -2.44 63.30
C ALA A 186 11.97 -3.69 62.47
N ALA A 187 11.92 -3.60 61.13
CA ALA A 187 12.14 -4.74 60.25
C ALA A 187 13.61 -5.04 59.97
N HIS A 188 14.47 -4.02 59.87
CA HIS A 188 15.87 -4.17 59.44
C HIS A 188 16.90 -3.84 60.54
N GLY A 189 16.44 -3.38 61.71
CA GLY A 189 17.31 -2.80 62.73
C GLY A 189 17.83 -1.41 62.34
N ASP A 190 18.45 -0.72 63.30
CA ASP A 190 19.02 0.61 63.11
C ASP A 190 20.43 0.79 63.70
N ALA A 191 21.02 -0.28 64.23
CA ALA A 191 22.34 -0.27 64.86
C ALA A 191 23.53 -0.24 63.88
N GLY A 192 23.30 -0.50 62.58
CA GLY A 192 24.35 -0.57 61.57
C GLY A 192 23.92 -0.06 60.20
N CYS A 193 24.84 0.51 59.45
CA CYS A 193 24.59 0.99 58.09
C CYS A 193 24.43 -0.16 57.12
N PHE A 194 23.32 -0.21 56.37
CA PHE A 194 23.08 -1.25 55.38
C PHE A 194 24.14 -1.31 54.26
N HIS A 195 24.81 -0.20 53.94
CA HIS A 195 25.77 -0.13 52.83
C HIS A 195 27.22 -0.41 53.23
N CYS A 196 27.69 0.15 54.34
CA CYS A 196 29.08 0.02 54.77
C CYS A 196 29.26 -0.77 56.08
N SER A 197 28.17 -1.24 56.68
CA SER A 197 28.14 -1.97 57.95
C SER A 197 28.68 -1.21 59.16
N ALA A 198 29.05 0.07 59.02
CA ALA A 198 29.50 0.89 60.14
C ALA A 198 28.43 1.00 61.24
N PRO A 199 28.81 0.95 62.52
CA PRO A 199 27.87 1.09 63.63
C PRO A 199 27.21 2.47 63.61
N LEU A 200 25.93 2.51 63.97
CA LEU A 200 25.09 3.71 63.99
C LEU A 200 24.52 3.93 65.39
N PRO A 201 25.35 4.28 66.39
CA PRO A 201 24.91 4.45 67.78
C PRO A 201 23.87 5.57 67.95
N GLU A 202 23.96 6.63 67.14
CA GLU A 202 22.99 7.73 67.10
C GLU A 202 21.82 7.48 66.12
N GLY A 203 21.81 6.30 65.49
CA GLY A 203 20.86 5.91 64.45
C GLY A 203 21.20 6.46 63.06
N GLY A 204 20.72 5.77 62.02
CA GLY A 204 20.90 6.18 60.62
C GLY A 204 19.76 6.99 60.03
N VAL A 205 19.97 7.49 58.81
CA VAL A 205 18.91 8.00 57.93
C VAL A 205 18.31 6.84 57.14
N ILE A 206 17.09 7.03 56.61
CA ILE A 206 16.43 6.00 55.79
C ILE A 206 16.56 6.38 54.32
N ASP A 207 17.20 5.51 53.56
CA ASP A 207 17.40 5.62 52.11
C ASP A 207 16.50 4.65 51.35
N HIS A 208 16.15 5.01 50.10
CA HIS A 208 15.48 4.13 49.15
C HIS A 208 16.52 3.42 48.29
N VAL A 209 16.56 2.09 48.35
CA VAL A 209 17.45 1.25 47.53
C VAL A 209 17.26 1.57 46.04
N ILE A 210 16.00 1.61 45.57
CA ILE A 210 15.62 2.20 44.29
C ILE A 210 15.07 3.61 44.56
N PRO A 211 15.71 4.69 44.06
CA PRO A 211 15.27 6.07 44.27
C PRO A 211 13.84 6.34 43.76
N ILE A 212 13.09 7.21 44.45
CA ILE A 212 11.74 7.61 44.04
C ILE A 212 11.74 8.25 42.64
N SER A 213 12.78 9.04 42.32
CA SER A 213 12.96 9.67 41.00
C SER A 213 13.19 8.67 39.88
N ARG A 214 13.56 7.42 40.19
CA ARG A 214 13.72 6.30 39.25
C ARG A 214 12.56 5.29 39.36
N GLY A 215 11.44 5.71 39.96
CA GLY A 215 10.24 4.89 40.09
C GLY A 215 10.19 3.95 41.29
N GLY A 216 11.13 4.08 42.23
CA GLY A 216 11.12 3.32 43.48
C GLY A 216 9.93 3.64 44.37
N LEU A 217 9.39 2.61 45.03
CA LEU A 217 8.26 2.74 45.94
C LEU A 217 8.73 2.90 47.39
N SER A 218 8.03 3.71 48.16
CA SER A 218 8.19 3.79 49.61
C SER A 218 7.52 2.58 50.27
N THR A 219 8.25 1.47 50.31
CA THR A 219 7.87 0.22 51.01
C THR A 219 9.01 -0.22 51.95
N VAL A 220 8.68 -1.00 52.98
CA VAL A 220 9.69 -1.52 53.93
C VAL A 220 10.78 -2.33 53.19
N ALA A 221 10.42 -3.04 52.12
CA ALA A 221 11.36 -3.80 51.31
C ALA A 221 12.35 -2.94 50.52
N ASN A 222 11.96 -1.74 50.06
CA ASN A 222 12.79 -0.84 49.26
C ASN A 222 13.52 0.22 50.11
N MET A 223 13.39 0.19 51.43
CA MET A 223 14.03 1.15 52.33
C MET A 223 14.99 0.48 53.29
N ARG A 224 16.08 1.17 53.62
CA ARG A 224 17.14 0.69 54.52
C ARG A 224 17.66 1.82 55.41
N VAL A 225 18.18 1.45 56.58
CA VAL A 225 18.89 2.38 57.47
C VAL A 225 20.34 2.48 57.03
N VAL A 226 20.83 3.71 56.80
CA VAL A 226 22.17 3.97 56.28
C VAL A 226 22.80 5.19 56.98
N CYS A 227 24.12 5.30 56.94
CA CYS A 227 24.81 6.49 57.44
C CYS A 227 24.62 7.69 56.48
N VAL A 228 24.81 8.90 57.01
CA VAL A 228 24.67 10.15 56.24
C VAL A 228 25.66 10.19 55.05
N LEU A 229 26.86 9.64 55.19
CA LEU A 229 27.88 9.58 54.14
C LEU A 229 27.47 8.69 52.97
N CYS A 230 26.97 7.48 53.24
CA CYS A 230 26.49 6.57 52.21
C CYS A 230 25.25 7.15 51.51
N ASN A 231 24.30 7.68 52.27
CA ASN A 231 23.11 8.31 51.70
C ASN A 231 23.47 9.51 50.79
N GLY A 232 24.38 10.37 51.26
CA GLY A 232 24.81 11.57 50.53
C GLY A 232 25.63 11.27 49.27
N SER A 233 26.39 10.17 49.25
CA SER A 233 27.14 9.74 48.07
C SER A 233 26.28 9.00 47.05
N LYS A 234 25.29 8.19 47.48
CA LYS A 234 24.39 7.47 46.58
C LYS A 234 23.40 8.38 45.84
N LYS A 235 22.83 9.37 46.52
CA LYS A 235 21.82 10.29 45.95
C LYS A 235 20.70 9.54 45.20
N ASP A 236 20.52 9.82 43.91
CA ASP A 236 19.50 9.25 43.04
C ASP A 236 20.04 8.16 42.08
N GLN A 237 21.24 7.65 42.37
CA GLN A 237 21.84 6.54 41.63
C GLN A 237 21.21 5.21 42.04
N LEU A 238 21.13 4.28 41.08
CA LEU A 238 20.85 2.88 41.35
C LEU A 238 22.06 2.18 41.99
N MET A 239 21.85 1.03 42.62
CA MET A 239 22.92 0.30 43.33
C MET A 239 24.06 -0.17 42.40
N ASP A 240 23.76 -0.43 41.13
CA ASP A 240 24.70 -0.77 40.07
C ASP A 240 25.42 0.46 39.49
N GLU A 241 24.80 1.64 39.58
CA GLU A 241 25.39 2.93 39.17
C GLU A 241 26.30 3.52 40.27
N TRP A 242 26.06 3.20 41.54
CA TRP A 242 26.72 3.81 42.69
C TRP A 242 28.05 3.13 43.04
N LYS A 243 29.09 3.95 43.24
CA LYS A 243 30.41 3.50 43.73
C LYS A 243 30.63 4.05 45.14
N PRO A 244 30.58 3.21 46.18
CA PRO A 244 30.76 3.68 47.54
C PRO A 244 32.16 4.25 47.72
N LEU A 245 32.27 5.35 48.48
CA LEU A 245 33.55 5.85 48.95
C LEU A 245 34.15 4.77 49.85
N LEU A 246 35.22 4.12 49.41
CA LEU A 246 35.97 3.20 50.25
C LEU A 246 36.60 4.02 51.39
N LEU A 247 35.98 4.02 52.57
CA LEU A 247 36.68 4.40 53.78
C LEU A 247 37.65 3.25 54.07
N LEU A 248 38.91 3.44 53.68
CA LEU A 248 39.99 2.55 54.12
C LEU A 248 39.97 2.52 55.66
N PRO A 249 39.95 1.35 56.31
CA PRO A 249 40.19 1.29 57.73
C PRO A 249 41.60 1.83 57.99
N GLY A 250 41.71 2.85 58.85
CA GLY A 250 42.98 3.26 59.45
C GLY A 250 43.48 2.24 60.44
#